data_AF-A0A8S8ZVZ1-F1
#
_entry.id   AF-A0A8S8ZVZ1-F1
#
_cell.length_a   1.000
_cell.length_b   1.000
_cell.length_c   1.000
_cell.angle_alpha   90.00
_cell.angle_beta   90.00
_cell.angle_gamma   90.00
#
_symmetry.space_group_name_H-M   'P 1'
#
loop_
_entity.id
_entity.type
_entity.pdbx_description
1 polymer ?
#
loop_
_entity_poly.entity_id
_entity_poly.type
_entity_poly.pdbx_seq_one_letter_code
_entity_poly.pdbx_strand_id
1 'polypeptide(L)'
;MRAPPRSVACPASLHARVPYRELRLLGESRLLRDSRTELCPLRQGNLSSANKMVFILGVNFNEQKLVQKALESFYGLGQQASARILAKYSIHPRAKMGTLPPKIVTALTAELSTMTIENDARRLVLDNIKRLRDMGTYRGRRHAMGLPVRGQQTRNQIANARKLNKIERHG
;
A
#
# COMPACT_ATOMS: atom_id res chain seq x y z
N MET A 1 -39.02 7.75 -29.64
CA MET A 1 -37.82 6.89 -29.67
C MET A 1 -37.75 6.12 -28.36
N ARG A 2 -38.21 4.85 -28.37
CA ARG A 2 -38.32 3.97 -27.20
C ARG A 2 -37.24 2.88 -27.31
N ALA A 3 -36.53 2.61 -26.22
CA ALA A 3 -35.55 1.53 -26.13
C ALA A 3 -36.26 0.15 -26.13
N PRO A 4 -35.72 -0.88 -26.81
CA PRO A 4 -36.17 -2.25 -26.65
C PRO A 4 -35.54 -2.97 -25.43
N PRO A 5 -36.22 -4.01 -24.89
CA PRO A 5 -35.88 -4.65 -23.61
C PRO A 5 -34.74 -5.68 -23.68
N ARG A 6 -34.16 -5.94 -22.51
CA ARG A 6 -33.11 -6.93 -22.24
C ARG A 6 -33.66 -8.37 -22.37
N SER A 7 -33.04 -9.17 -23.23
CA SER A 7 -32.93 -10.63 -23.14
C SER A 7 -31.43 -10.93 -23.29
N VAL A 8 -30.81 -11.91 -22.63
CA VAL A 8 -31.09 -13.34 -22.68
C VAL A 8 -30.61 -13.99 -21.37
N ALA A 9 -31.40 -14.92 -20.86
CA ALA A 9 -31.05 -15.83 -19.77
C ALA A 9 -30.16 -16.97 -20.29
N CYS A 10 -29.12 -17.35 -19.54
CA CYS A 10 -28.39 -18.61 -19.76
C CYS A 10 -28.86 -19.67 -18.74
N PRO A 11 -29.14 -20.91 -19.16
CA PRO A 11 -29.60 -21.98 -18.28
C PRO A 11 -28.44 -22.78 -17.65
N ALA A 12 -28.72 -23.25 -16.44
CA ALA A 12 -28.34 -24.50 -15.80
C ALA A 12 -27.07 -25.25 -16.24
N SER A 13 -26.16 -25.47 -15.28
CA SER A 13 -25.53 -26.78 -15.12
C SER A 13 -25.42 -27.11 -13.63
N LEU A 14 -26.19 -28.13 -13.25
CA LEU A 14 -26.22 -28.76 -11.94
C LEU A 14 -24.87 -29.40 -11.59
N HIS A 15 -24.42 -29.24 -10.36
CA HIS A 15 -23.68 -30.31 -9.69
C HIS A 15 -24.16 -30.46 -8.25
N ALA A 16 -24.59 -31.68 -7.97
CA ALA A 16 -25.35 -32.11 -6.81
C ALA A 16 -24.53 -32.04 -5.52
N ARG A 17 -25.18 -31.55 -4.45
CA ARG A 17 -24.80 -31.78 -3.06
C ARG A 17 -25.53 -33.02 -2.58
N VAL A 18 -24.81 -34.06 -2.15
CA VAL A 18 -25.40 -35.16 -1.38
C VAL A 18 -24.43 -35.49 -0.21
N PRO A 19 -24.95 -35.77 0.99
CA PRO A 19 -24.33 -35.37 2.25
C PRO A 19 -23.43 -36.44 2.89
N TYR A 20 -22.51 -35.99 3.76
CA TYR A 20 -21.79 -36.84 4.69
C TYR A 20 -22.67 -37.15 5.91
N ARG A 21 -23.13 -38.39 6.02
CA ARG A 21 -23.49 -39.02 7.30
C ARG A 21 -23.16 -40.50 7.27
N GLU A 22 -22.15 -40.84 8.07
CA GLU A 22 -21.98 -42.07 8.85
C GLU A 22 -22.60 -43.37 8.33
N LEU A 23 -21.74 -44.27 7.83
CA LEU A 23 -21.89 -45.71 8.08
C LEU A 23 -20.53 -46.27 8.50
N ARG A 24 -20.44 -46.48 9.81
CA ARG A 24 -19.46 -47.31 10.51
C ARG A 24 -19.95 -48.75 10.39
N LEU A 25 -19.06 -49.69 10.07
CA LEU A 25 -18.91 -51.05 10.64
C LEU A 25 -18.50 -52.13 9.60
N LEU A 26 -17.60 -53.00 10.08
CA LEU A 26 -17.12 -54.28 9.55
C LEU A 26 -16.16 -54.18 8.35
N GLY A 27 -14.98 -54.77 8.31
CA GLY A 27 -14.28 -55.76 9.11
C GLY A 27 -13.21 -56.40 8.19
N GLU A 28 -11.98 -56.52 8.69
CA GLU A 28 -10.94 -57.52 8.33
C GLU A 28 -10.73 -57.90 6.84
N SER A 29 -9.55 -57.78 6.22
CA SER A 29 -8.45 -58.74 6.38
C SER A 29 -7.34 -58.50 5.33
N ARG A 30 -6.08 -58.73 5.73
CA ARG A 30 -4.94 -59.31 4.96
C ARG A 30 -4.39 -58.53 3.75
N LEU A 31 -3.22 -57.90 3.91
CA LEU A 31 -1.87 -58.40 3.51
C LEU A 31 -1.67 -58.54 2.00
N LEU A 32 -0.84 -57.67 1.39
CA LEU A 32 0.53 -57.97 0.96
C LEU A 32 1.17 -56.82 0.15
N ARG A 33 2.38 -56.47 0.60
CA ARG A 33 3.56 -55.92 -0.09
C ARG A 33 3.38 -55.47 -1.54
N ASP A 34 3.77 -54.21 -1.80
CA ASP A 34 4.83 -53.97 -2.77
C ASP A 34 5.69 -52.77 -2.36
N SER A 35 6.99 -53.01 -2.43
CA SER A 35 8.07 -52.09 -2.16
C SER A 35 8.32 -51.16 -3.34
N ARG A 36 8.75 -49.93 -3.01
CA ARG A 36 9.37 -48.91 -3.88
C ARG A 36 8.40 -48.06 -4.71
N THR A 37 8.13 -46.84 -4.22
CA THR A 37 8.51 -45.61 -4.95
C THR A 37 8.32 -44.40 -4.04
N GLU A 38 9.44 -43.72 -3.79
CA GLU A 38 9.55 -42.30 -3.41
C GLU A 38 8.63 -41.80 -2.29
N LEU A 39 9.13 -41.89 -1.06
CA LEU A 39 8.82 -40.90 -0.04
C LEU A 39 9.06 -39.51 -0.66
N CYS A 40 7.98 -38.79 -0.97
CA CYS A 40 8.06 -37.38 -1.29
C CYS A 40 8.92 -36.73 -0.20
N PRO A 41 10.07 -36.11 -0.52
CA PRO A 41 10.78 -35.37 0.48
C PRO A 41 9.81 -34.29 0.93
N LEU A 42 9.49 -34.29 2.22
CA LEU A 42 8.82 -33.18 2.87
C LEU A 42 9.48 -31.93 2.32
N ARG A 43 8.71 -31.13 1.59
CA ARG A 43 9.11 -29.81 1.10
C ARG A 43 9.39 -29.01 2.37
N GLN A 44 10.62 -29.11 2.86
CA GLN A 44 11.16 -28.30 3.92
C GLN A 44 11.20 -26.89 3.34
N GLY A 45 10.05 -26.22 3.44
CA GLY A 45 10.00 -24.78 3.32
C GLY A 45 10.91 -24.27 4.40
N ASN A 46 12.11 -23.85 4.00
CA ASN A 46 13.03 -23.11 4.83
C ASN A 46 12.29 -21.86 5.32
N LEU A 47 11.62 -21.97 6.47
CA LEU A 47 11.20 -20.85 7.30
C LEU A 47 12.43 -20.34 8.05
N SER A 48 13.49 -20.02 7.31
CA SER A 48 14.60 -19.20 7.79
C SER A 48 14.50 -17.84 7.09
N SER A 49 13.31 -17.24 7.12
CA SER A 49 13.18 -15.80 6.87
C SER A 49 13.66 -15.07 8.11
N ALA A 50 14.98 -15.01 8.28
CA ALA A 50 15.57 -13.94 9.07
C ALA A 50 15.18 -12.65 8.35
N ASN A 51 14.14 -11.96 8.83
CA ASN A 51 13.70 -10.67 8.29
C ASN A 51 14.85 -9.67 8.45
N LYS A 52 15.68 -9.57 7.42
CA LYS A 52 16.73 -8.60 7.24
C LYS A 52 16.08 -7.24 7.00
N MET A 53 15.93 -6.52 8.10
CA MET A 53 15.42 -5.16 8.10
C MET A 53 16.39 -4.20 7.37
N VAL A 54 15.84 -3.41 6.45
CA VAL A 54 16.56 -2.34 5.76
C VAL A 54 16.08 -1.00 6.28
N PHE A 55 17.02 -0.13 6.65
CA PHE A 55 16.73 1.21 7.17
C PHE A 55 17.07 2.26 6.12
N ILE A 56 16.16 3.20 5.89
CA ILE A 56 16.37 4.37 5.04
C ILE A 56 15.81 5.58 5.80
N LEU A 57 16.63 6.60 6.04
CA LEU A 57 16.26 7.81 6.79
C LEU A 57 15.53 7.53 8.13
N GLY A 58 15.94 6.50 8.85
CA GLY A 58 15.33 6.14 10.14
C GLY A 58 13.97 5.43 10.03
N VAL A 59 13.46 5.17 8.83
CA VAL A 59 12.28 4.33 8.59
C VAL A 59 12.71 2.91 8.25
N ASN A 60 12.06 1.93 8.88
CA ASN A 60 12.30 0.51 8.65
C ASN A 60 11.41 -0.04 7.54
N PHE A 61 12.00 -0.83 6.64
CA PHE A 61 11.27 -1.51 5.58
C PHE A 61 11.48 -3.03 5.65
N ASN A 62 10.39 -3.75 5.36
CA ASN A 62 10.44 -5.18 5.09
C ASN A 62 11.10 -5.42 3.72
N GLU A 63 11.91 -6.47 3.61
CA GLU A 63 12.62 -6.90 2.40
C GLU A 63 11.71 -7.10 1.19
N GLN A 64 10.50 -7.62 1.43
CA GLN A 64 9.58 -7.97 0.35
C GLN A 64 8.96 -6.73 -0.32
N LYS A 65 9.07 -5.55 0.31
CA LYS A 65 8.54 -4.30 -0.23
C LYS A 65 9.36 -3.87 -1.44
N LEU A 66 8.67 -3.37 -2.46
CA LEU A 66 9.30 -2.77 -3.64
C LEU A 66 9.97 -1.44 -3.26
N VAL A 67 11.15 -1.18 -3.85
CA VAL A 67 11.91 0.04 -3.58
C VAL A 67 11.10 1.28 -3.95
N GLN A 68 10.44 1.27 -5.11
CA GLN A 68 9.58 2.36 -5.57
C GLN A 68 8.50 2.73 -4.55
N LYS A 69 7.76 1.73 -4.06
CA LYS A 69 6.66 1.94 -3.09
C LYS A 69 7.15 2.36 -1.70
N ALA A 70 8.41 2.07 -1.37
CA ALA A 70 9.02 2.54 -0.13
C ALA A 70 9.47 4.00 -0.22
N LEU A 71 10.01 4.42 -1.37
CA LEU A 71 10.32 5.82 -1.61
C LEU A 71 9.04 6.68 -1.60
N GLU A 72 7.95 6.16 -2.18
CA GLU A 72 6.64 6.84 -2.19
C GLU A 72 5.94 6.89 -0.83
N SER A 73 6.41 6.15 0.19
CA SER A 73 5.85 6.32 1.54
C SER A 73 6.33 7.60 2.24
N PHE A 74 7.40 8.23 1.76
CA PHE A 74 7.86 9.49 2.31
C PHE A 74 7.03 10.67 1.80
N TYR A 75 6.71 11.61 2.69
CA TYR A 75 5.97 12.81 2.33
C TYR A 75 6.82 13.73 1.44
N GLY A 76 6.27 14.08 0.27
CA GLY A 76 6.94 14.89 -0.74
C GLY A 76 7.50 14.08 -1.91
N LEU A 77 7.61 12.75 -1.78
CA LEU A 77 8.01 11.87 -2.89
C LEU A 77 6.77 11.25 -3.56
N GLY A 78 6.65 11.52 -4.87
CA GLY A 78 5.66 10.87 -5.74
C GLY A 78 6.32 9.96 -6.77
N GLN A 79 5.52 9.43 -7.70
CA GLN A 79 5.94 8.51 -8.75
C GLN A 79 7.07 9.05 -9.64
N GLN A 80 7.05 10.35 -9.95
CA GLN A 80 8.09 10.96 -10.79
C GLN A 80 9.43 11.08 -10.06
N ALA A 81 9.41 11.51 -8.79
CA ALA A 81 10.61 11.66 -8.00
C ALA A 81 11.24 10.29 -7.70
N SER A 82 10.42 9.30 -7.33
CA SER A 82 10.87 7.93 -7.09
C SER A 82 11.49 7.31 -8.35
N ALA A 83 10.85 7.47 -9.51
CA ALA A 83 11.39 6.99 -10.79
C ALA A 83 12.73 7.63 -11.16
N ARG A 84 12.90 8.94 -10.93
CA ARG A 84 14.17 9.66 -11.17
C ARG A 84 15.29 9.15 -10.27
N ILE A 85 15.00 8.94 -8.98
CA ILE A 85 15.98 8.39 -8.02
C ILE A 85 16.40 6.98 -8.44
N LEU A 86 15.44 6.12 -8.81
CA LEU A 86 15.74 4.76 -9.27
C LEU A 86 16.59 4.76 -10.53
N ALA A 87 16.31 5.64 -11.50
CA ALA A 87 17.10 5.79 -12.71
C ALA A 87 18.54 6.24 -12.42
N LYS A 88 18.73 7.18 -11.48
CA LYS A 88 20.06 7.67 -11.07
C LYS A 88 20.99 6.55 -10.58
N TYR A 89 20.43 5.58 -9.86
CA TYR A 89 21.16 4.43 -9.32
C TYR A 89 21.03 3.16 -10.16
N SER A 90 20.47 3.25 -11.37
CA SER A 90 20.24 2.11 -12.27
C SER A 90 19.47 0.94 -11.63
N ILE A 91 18.51 1.25 -10.75
CA ILE A 91 17.69 0.26 -10.04
C ILE A 91 16.44 -0.02 -10.86
N HIS A 92 16.12 -1.30 -11.10
CA HIS A 92 14.88 -1.69 -11.76
C HIS A 92 13.65 -1.33 -10.89
N PRO A 93 12.58 -0.72 -11.44
CA PRO A 93 11.35 -0.41 -10.69
C PRO A 93 10.73 -1.54 -9.86
N ARG A 94 10.89 -2.80 -10.30
CA ARG A 94 10.37 -3.99 -9.60
C ARG A 94 11.36 -4.60 -8.60
N ALA A 95 12.50 -3.94 -8.36
CA ALA A 95 13.46 -4.38 -7.35
C ALA A 95 12.86 -4.34 -5.95
N LYS A 96 13.29 -5.29 -5.12
CA LYS A 96 12.89 -5.42 -3.72
C LYS A 96 13.94 -4.79 -2.80
N MET A 97 13.54 -4.46 -1.58
CA MET A 97 14.49 -3.92 -0.60
C MET A 97 15.59 -4.91 -0.23
N GLY A 98 15.27 -6.20 -0.12
CA GLY A 98 16.26 -7.23 0.21
C GLY A 98 17.35 -7.43 -0.86
N THR A 99 17.10 -7.04 -2.11
CA THR A 99 18.08 -7.19 -3.21
C THR A 99 19.08 -6.04 -3.28
N LEU A 100 18.90 -4.96 -2.51
CA LEU A 100 19.78 -3.80 -2.57
C LEU A 100 21.08 -4.04 -1.80
N PRO A 101 22.24 -3.72 -2.39
CA PRO A 101 23.51 -3.71 -1.66
C PRO A 101 23.55 -2.54 -0.67
N PRO A 102 24.26 -2.68 0.46
CA PRO A 102 24.30 -1.66 1.51
C PRO A 102 24.85 -0.31 1.03
N LYS A 103 25.78 -0.31 0.06
CA LYS A 103 26.34 0.90 -0.57
C LYS A 103 25.27 1.74 -1.29
N ILE A 104 24.28 1.09 -1.89
CA ILE A 104 23.18 1.79 -2.56
C ILE A 104 22.21 2.35 -1.52
N VAL A 105 21.96 1.62 -0.43
CA VAL A 105 21.10 2.09 0.67
C VAL A 105 21.65 3.36 1.32
N THR A 106 22.96 3.43 1.56
CA THR A 106 23.61 4.64 2.08
C THR A 106 23.55 5.79 1.07
N ALA A 107 23.77 5.51 -0.21
CA ALA A 107 23.64 6.52 -1.28
C ALA A 107 22.22 7.09 -1.38
N LEU A 108 21.20 6.23 -1.31
CA LEU A 108 19.79 6.64 -1.27
C LEU A 108 19.51 7.52 -0.07
N THR A 109 20.04 7.18 1.10
CA THR A 109 19.87 7.99 2.32
C THR A 109 20.48 9.38 2.14
N ALA A 110 21.69 9.46 1.58
CA ALA A 110 22.35 10.74 1.30
C ALA A 110 21.56 11.59 0.28
N GLU A 111 21.06 10.99 -0.79
CA GLU A 111 20.23 11.69 -1.78
C GLU A 111 18.97 12.28 -1.13
N LEU A 112 18.27 11.48 -0.33
CA LEU A 112 17.04 11.90 0.32
C LEU A 112 17.28 13.03 1.33
N SER A 113 18.44 13.08 2.00
CA SER A 113 18.80 14.17 2.89
C SER A 113 19.00 15.52 2.19
N THR A 114 19.31 15.52 0.89
CA THR A 114 19.45 16.78 0.12
C THR A 114 18.12 17.38 -0.33
N MET A 115 17.06 16.57 -0.34
CA MET A 115 15.74 16.95 -0.82
C MET A 115 14.87 17.48 0.32
N THR A 116 13.94 18.39 0.00
CA THR A 116 12.94 18.87 0.97
C THR A 116 11.84 17.82 1.18
N ILE A 117 12.06 16.89 2.12
CA ILE A 117 11.18 15.74 2.39
C ILE A 117 10.61 15.85 3.83
N GLU A 118 9.52 15.14 4.09
CA GLU A 118 8.86 15.04 5.41
C GLU A 118 8.54 16.40 6.04
N ASN A 119 9.18 16.73 7.15
CA ASN A 119 8.81 17.83 8.01
C ASN A 119 9.03 19.18 7.33
N ASP A 120 10.06 19.30 6.50
CA ASP A 120 10.35 20.56 5.83
C ASP A 120 9.28 20.89 4.80
N ALA A 121 8.86 19.89 4.00
CA ALA A 121 7.74 20.06 3.08
C ALA A 121 6.41 20.35 3.82
N ARG A 122 6.15 19.69 4.97
CA ARG A 122 4.97 19.97 5.80
C ARG A 122 5.00 21.38 6.36
N ARG A 123 6.15 21.86 6.85
CA ARG A 123 6.34 23.22 7.37
C ARG A 123 6.01 24.25 6.31
N LEU A 124 6.51 24.09 5.08
CA LEU A 124 6.18 24.99 3.97
C LEU A 124 4.66 25.12 3.75
N VAL A 125 3.91 24.01 3.82
CA VAL A 125 2.44 24.05 3.67
C VAL A 125 1.78 24.75 4.86
N LEU A 126 2.21 24.45 6.08
CA LEU A 126 1.68 25.06 7.30
C LEU A 126 1.94 26.56 7.33
N ASP A 127 3.15 27.00 6.99
CA ASP A 127 3.54 28.41 7.00
C ASP A 127 2.76 29.19 5.94
N ASN A 128 2.51 28.59 4.78
CA ASN A 128 1.62 29.16 3.78
C ASN A 128 0.19 29.36 4.31
N ILE A 129 -0.36 28.41 5.07
CA ILE A 129 -1.71 28.52 5.65
C ILE A 129 -1.73 29.55 6.80
N LYS A 130 -0.70 29.55 7.66
CA LYS A 130 -0.54 30.53 8.74
C LYS A 130 -0.48 31.94 8.19
N ARG A 131 0.37 32.18 7.18
CA ARG A 131 0.45 33.46 6.46
C ARG A 131 -0.92 33.93 5.95
N LEU A 132 -1.72 33.04 5.36
CA LEU A 132 -3.08 33.39 4.89
C LEU A 132 -4.03 33.79 6.02
N ARG A 133 -3.88 33.19 7.20
CA ARG A 133 -4.64 33.52 8.41
C ARG A 133 -4.21 34.88 8.95
N ASP A 134 -2.91 35.10 9.10
CA ASP A 134 -2.36 36.30 9.72
C ASP A 134 -2.68 37.55 8.89
N MET A 135 -2.67 37.43 7.56
CA MET A 135 -3.14 38.48 6.64
C MET A 135 -4.66 38.73 6.69
N GLY A 136 -5.46 37.89 7.37
CA GLY A 136 -6.92 38.04 7.47
C GLY A 136 -7.70 37.69 6.19
N THR A 137 -7.08 36.99 5.24
CA THR A 137 -7.72 36.65 3.95
C THR A 137 -8.97 35.76 4.13
N TYR A 138 -9.89 35.77 3.15
CA TYR A 138 -11.03 34.85 3.14
C TYR A 138 -10.58 33.40 3.32
N ARG A 139 -9.56 32.97 2.57
CA ARG A 139 -9.02 31.61 2.63
C ARG A 139 -8.51 31.24 4.03
N GLY A 140 -7.77 32.14 4.67
CA GLY A 140 -7.28 31.95 6.05
C GLY A 140 -8.42 31.73 7.05
N ARG A 141 -9.47 32.55 6.99
CA ARG A 141 -10.67 32.39 7.83
C ARG A 141 -11.36 31.04 7.63
N ARG A 142 -11.46 30.56 6.38
CA ARG A 142 -12.06 29.24 6.08
C ARG A 142 -11.25 28.08 6.64
N HIS A 143 -9.92 28.18 6.61
CA HIS A 143 -9.03 27.19 7.24
C HIS A 143 -9.16 27.18 8.78
N ALA A 144 -9.34 28.33 9.41
CA ALA A 144 -9.57 28.42 10.85
C ALA A 144 -10.94 27.85 11.27
N MET A 145 -11.98 28.10 10.46
CA MET A 145 -13.36 27.64 10.72
C MET A 145 -13.61 26.18 10.30
N GLY A 146 -12.66 25.50 9.67
CA GLY A 146 -12.86 24.14 9.17
C GLY A 146 -13.88 24.02 8.03
N LEU A 147 -14.01 25.06 7.21
CA LEU A 147 -14.96 25.12 6.11
C LEU A 147 -14.26 24.94 4.76
N PRO A 148 -14.98 24.57 3.68
CA PRO A 148 -14.37 24.46 2.36
C PRO A 148 -13.85 25.82 1.90
N VAL A 149 -12.64 25.79 1.32
CA VAL A 149 -11.84 26.98 0.95
C VAL A 149 -12.00 27.33 -0.54
N ARG A 150 -12.32 26.35 -1.38
CA ARG A 150 -12.35 26.46 -2.86
C ARG A 150 -13.75 26.76 -3.41
N GLY A 151 -14.55 27.58 -2.72
CA GLY A 151 -15.87 28.00 -3.20
C GLY A 151 -16.94 26.88 -3.30
N GLN A 152 -16.79 25.81 -2.53
CA GLN A 152 -17.74 24.69 -2.54
C GLN A 152 -19.00 25.02 -1.72
N GLN A 153 -20.14 24.45 -2.12
CA GLN A 153 -21.41 24.60 -1.39
C GLN A 153 -21.34 24.01 0.03
N THR A 154 -21.82 24.76 1.02
CA THR A 154 -21.74 24.39 2.44
C THR A 154 -23.01 23.79 3.04
N ARG A 155 -24.08 23.64 2.26
CA ARG A 155 -25.41 23.26 2.78
C ARG A 155 -25.47 21.81 3.28
N ASN A 156 -24.87 20.87 2.54
CA ASN A 156 -25.04 19.44 2.81
C ASN A 156 -23.69 18.75 3.08
N GLN A 157 -22.86 18.59 2.04
CA GLN A 157 -21.68 17.72 2.11
C GLN A 157 -20.40 18.51 2.38
N ILE A 158 -20.02 18.63 3.66
CA ILE A 158 -18.79 19.31 4.10
C ILE A 158 -17.98 18.54 5.17
N ALA A 159 -18.29 17.25 5.37
CA ALA A 159 -17.69 16.45 6.44
C ALA A 159 -16.14 16.39 6.33
N ASN A 160 -15.61 16.15 5.13
CA ASN A 160 -14.16 16.07 4.91
C ASN A 160 -13.46 17.41 5.18
N ALA A 161 -14.08 18.53 4.78
CA ALA A 161 -13.54 19.86 5.02
C ALA A 161 -13.45 20.15 6.53
N ARG A 162 -14.50 19.82 7.29
CA ARG A 162 -14.52 19.98 8.76
C ARG A 162 -13.47 19.13 9.46
N LYS A 163 -13.20 17.92 8.96
CA LYS A 163 -12.20 17.02 9.54
C LYS A 163 -10.76 17.46 9.26
N LEU A 164 -10.47 17.92 8.03
CA LEU A 164 -9.10 18.09 7.52
C LEU A 164 -8.64 19.54 7.39
N ASN A 165 -9.56 20.51 7.27
CA ASN A 165 -9.20 21.92 7.16
C ASN A 165 -8.95 22.46 8.57
N LYS A 166 -7.68 22.57 8.92
CA LYS A 166 -7.19 23.17 10.16
C LYS A 166 -6.01 24.08 9.82
N ILE A 167 -5.64 24.98 10.73
CA ILE A 167 -4.40 25.76 10.61
C ILE A 167 -3.20 24.82 10.71
N GLU A 168 -3.23 23.92 11.69
CA GLU A 168 -2.30 22.81 11.82
C GLU A 168 -2.85 21.60 11.08
N ARG A 169 -2.45 21.47 9.81
CA ARG A 169 -2.77 20.28 9.01
C ARG A 169 -1.88 19.10 9.37
N HIS A 170 -2.41 17.91 9.11
CA HIS A 170 -1.65 16.67 9.32
C HIS A 170 -0.47 16.54 8.36
N GLY A 171 -0.63 17.00 7.12
CA GLY A 171 0.34 16.93 6.03
C GLY A 171 -0.35 17.34 4.74
#